data_AF-A0A9D5S4V5-F1
#
_entry.id   AF-A0A9D5S4V5-F1
#
_cell.length_a   1.000
_cell.length_b   1.000
_cell.length_c   1.000
_cell.angle_alpha   90.00
_cell.angle_beta   90.00
_cell.angle_gamma   90.00
#
_symmetry.space_group_name_H-M   'P 1'
#
loop_
_entity.id
_entity.type
_entity.pdbx_description
1 polymer ?
#
loop_
_entity_poly.entity_id
_entity_poly.type
_entity_poly.pdbx_seq_one_letter_code
_entity_poly.pdbx_strand_id
1 'polypeptide(L)'
;MKENGADCDEMEQLEKANMRFIVSVANQYQKQGLTLEELIEAGTKGLRKGAMKYNLEADFKFIAYAVWWIRQSIMQAIEEKK
;
A
#
# COMPACT_ATOMS: atom_id res chain seq x y z
N MET A 1 4.47 -24.47 -13.96
CA MET A 1 4.68 -24.34 -12.49
C MET A 1 5.33 -22.98 -12.28
N LYS A 2 4.60 -21.97 -11.79
CA LYS A 2 5.16 -20.64 -11.56
C LYS A 2 6.07 -20.71 -10.33
N GLU A 3 7.35 -20.40 -10.53
CA GLU A 3 8.38 -20.37 -9.49
C GLU A 3 8.05 -19.26 -8.48
N ASN A 4 7.69 -19.65 -7.25
CA ASN A 4 7.33 -18.76 -6.13
C ASN A 4 8.54 -18.02 -5.52
N GLY A 5 9.58 -17.73 -6.30
CA GLY A 5 10.79 -17.02 -5.86
C GLY A 5 10.90 -15.58 -6.35
N ALA A 6 10.27 -15.23 -7.49
CA ALA A 6 10.37 -13.91 -8.10
C ALA A 6 9.36 -12.87 -7.54
N ASP A 7 8.22 -13.34 -7.02
CA ASP A 7 7.13 -12.47 -6.54
C ASP A 7 7.57 -11.62 -5.33
N CYS A 8 8.40 -12.19 -4.45
CA CYS A 8 8.94 -11.49 -3.28
C CYS A 8 9.82 -10.30 -3.69
N ASP A 9 10.71 -10.50 -4.67
CA ASP A 9 11.65 -9.46 -5.11
C ASP A 9 10.93 -8.36 -5.92
N GLU A 10 9.97 -8.72 -6.78
CA GLU A 10 9.21 -7.76 -7.59
C GLU A 10 8.30 -6.89 -6.72
N MET A 11 7.61 -7.48 -5.74
CA MET A 11 6.78 -6.73 -4.80
C MET A 11 7.63 -5.83 -3.90
N GLU A 12 8.76 -6.32 -3.40
CA GLU A 12 9.67 -5.52 -2.58
C GLU A 12 10.22 -4.32 -3.36
N GLN A 13 10.58 -4.50 -4.63
CA GLN A 13 10.99 -3.40 -5.51
C GLN A 13 9.86 -2.40 -5.74
N LEU A 14 8.63 -2.87 -5.97
CA LEU A 14 7.45 -2.02 -6.10
C LEU A 14 7.23 -1.17 -4.85
N GLU A 15 7.34 -1.76 -3.66
CA GLU A 15 7.19 -1.06 -2.39
C GLU A 15 8.29 -0.01 -2.20
N LYS A 16 9.55 -0.38 -2.42
CA LYS A 16 10.69 0.52 -2.31
C LYS A 16 10.55 1.71 -3.27
N ALA A 17 10.12 1.47 -4.51
CA ALA A 17 9.90 2.51 -5.51
C ALA A 17 8.79 3.50 -5.10
N ASN A 18 7.77 3.02 -4.37
CA ASN A 18 6.62 3.82 -3.94
C ASN A 18 6.70 4.31 -2.49
N MET A 19 7.80 4.05 -1.77
CA MET A 19 7.91 4.32 -0.34
C MET A 19 7.69 5.80 0.00
N ARG A 20 8.28 6.72 -0.76
CA ARG A 20 8.11 8.18 -0.54
C ARG A 20 6.64 8.61 -0.70
N PHE A 21 5.94 7.99 -1.64
CA PHE A 21 4.52 8.25 -1.85
C PHE A 21 3.68 7.70 -0.70
N ILE A 22 3.93 6.46 -0.27
CA ILE A 22 3.27 5.86 0.89
C ILE A 22 3.48 6.72 2.15
N VAL A 23 4.72 7.15 2.43
CA VAL A 23 5.02 8.03 3.56
C VAL A 23 4.25 9.36 3.46
N SER A 24 4.16 9.95 2.28
CA SER A 24 3.39 11.18 2.06
C SER A 24 1.90 11.00 2.36
N VAL A 25 1.31 9.87 1.97
CA VAL A 25 -0.09 9.54 2.29
C VAL A 25 -0.25 9.27 3.79
N ALA A 26 0.59 8.41 4.38
CA ALA A 26 0.57 8.05 5.80
C ALA A 26 0.72 9.27 6.73
N ASN A 27 1.55 10.25 6.35
CA ASN A 27 1.70 11.49 7.10
C ASN A 27 0.39 12.26 7.30
N GLN A 28 -0.59 12.12 6.38
CA GLN A 28 -1.90 12.77 6.48
C GLN A 28 -2.78 12.16 7.58
N TYR A 29 -2.46 10.95 8.04
CA TYR A 29 -3.23 10.18 9.04
C TYR A 29 -2.55 10.15 10.41
N GLN A 30 -1.47 10.92 10.61
CA GLN A 30 -0.82 11.04 11.91
C GLN A 30 -1.77 11.57 13.00
N LYS A 31 -1.43 11.29 14.26
CA LYS A 31 -2.18 11.72 15.46
C LYS A 31 -3.55 11.05 15.62
N GLN A 32 -3.82 9.97 14.89
CA GLN A 32 -5.04 9.17 15.01
C GLN A 32 -4.85 7.88 15.82
N GLY A 33 -3.87 7.86 16.75
CA GLY A 33 -3.62 6.71 17.64
C GLY A 33 -2.61 5.68 17.14
N LEU A 34 -2.18 5.78 15.89
CA LEU A 34 -1.06 5.00 15.33
C LEU A 34 0.21 5.84 15.20
N THR A 35 1.37 5.19 15.33
CA THR A 35 2.66 5.78 14.98
C THR A 35 2.79 5.91 13.45
N LEU A 36 3.70 6.76 13.00
CA LEU A 36 3.97 6.89 11.56
C LEU A 36 4.43 5.56 10.94
N GLU A 37 5.22 4.77 11.68
CA GLU A 37 5.70 3.47 11.23
C GLU A 37 4.55 2.49 11.00
N GLU A 38 3.60 2.41 11.95
CA GLU A 38 2.41 1.56 11.81
C GLU A 38 1.53 1.99 10.63
N LEU A 39 1.38 3.30 10.40
CA LEU A 39 0.64 3.84 9.24
C LEU A 39 1.33 3.52 7.91
N ILE A 40 2.67 3.58 7.88
CA ILE A 40 3.45 3.19 6.69
C ILE A 40 3.29 1.70 6.42
N GLU A 41 3.41 0.86 7.45
CA GLU A 41 3.25 -0.59 7.30
C GLU A 41 1.85 -0.95 6.77
N ALA A 42 0.80 -0.31 7.31
CA ALA A 42 -0.57 -0.45 6.81
C ALA A 42 -0.70 0.03 5.35
N GLY A 43 -0.10 1.18 5.00
CA GLY A 43 -0.10 1.68 3.63
C GLY A 43 0.59 0.74 2.65
N THR A 44 1.73 0.16 3.03
CA THR A 44 2.47 -0.83 2.24
C THR A 44 1.64 -2.09 1.99
N LYS A 45 0.92 -2.59 3.01
CA LYS A 45 -0.05 -3.70 2.85
C LYS A 45 -1.15 -3.34 1.87
N GLY A 46 -1.67 -2.11 1.92
CA GLY A 46 -2.63 -1.57 0.97
C GLY A 46 -2.10 -1.55 -0.46
N LEU A 47 -0.86 -1.09 -0.68
CA LEU A 47 -0.23 -1.08 -2.00
C LEU A 47 -0.14 -2.50 -2.59
N ARG A 48 0.34 -3.48 -1.81
CA ARG A 48 0.42 -4.89 -2.25
C ARG A 48 -0.95 -5.43 -2.65
N LYS A 49 -1.98 -5.17 -1.85
CA LYS A 49 -3.37 -5.57 -2.14
C LYS A 49 -3.88 -4.94 -3.43
N GLY A 50 -3.56 -3.66 -3.65
CA GLY A 50 -3.85 -2.96 -4.90
C GLY A 50 -3.12 -3.57 -6.09
N ALA A 51 -1.84 -3.89 -5.96
CA ALA A 51 -1.04 -4.54 -7.00
C ALA A 51 -1.63 -5.89 -7.43
N MET A 52 -2.01 -6.74 -6.46
CA MET A 52 -2.62 -8.05 -6.72
C MET A 52 -4.00 -7.97 -7.40
N LYS A 53 -4.73 -6.88 -7.20
CA LYS A 53 -6.10 -6.69 -7.72
C LYS A 53 -6.16 -5.78 -8.94
N TYR A 54 -5.03 -5.25 -9.40
CA TYR A 54 -5.00 -4.33 -10.52
C TYR A 54 -5.07 -5.10 -11.84
N ASN A 55 -5.99 -4.70 -12.72
CA ASN A 55 -6.05 -5.22 -14.08
C ASN A 55 -5.34 -4.22 -15.02
N LEU A 56 -4.36 -4.70 -15.78
CA LEU A 56 -3.62 -3.92 -16.77
C LEU A 56 -4.48 -3.48 -17.96
N GLU A 57 -5.60 -4.16 -18.21
CA GLU A 57 -6.56 -3.79 -19.26
C GLU A 57 -7.48 -2.64 -18.85
N ALA A 58 -7.37 -2.16 -17.62
CA ALA A 58 -8.16 -1.03 -17.14
C ALA A 58 -7.62 0.31 -17.67
N ASP A 59 -8.52 1.20 -18.09
CA ASP A 59 -8.18 2.49 -18.73
C ASP A 59 -7.61 3.56 -17.77
N PHE A 60 -7.21 3.18 -16.55
CA PHE A 60 -6.70 4.09 -15.53
C PHE A 60 -5.30 3.70 -15.07
N LYS A 61 -4.49 4.70 -14.69
CA LYS A 61 -3.12 4.48 -14.20
C LYS A 61 -3.14 3.72 -12.87
N PHE A 62 -2.26 2.73 -12.74
CA PHE A 62 -2.04 1.95 -11.51
C PHE A 62 -1.98 2.79 -10.24
N ILE A 63 -1.27 3.93 -10.28
CA ILE A 63 -1.11 4.80 -9.10
C ILE A 63 -2.46 5.26 -8.57
N ALA A 64 -3.41 5.63 -9.43
CA ALA A 64 -4.73 6.09 -9.01
C ALA A 64 -5.50 5.01 -8.22
N TYR A 65 -5.35 3.75 -8.64
CA TYR A 65 -5.94 2.60 -7.96
C TYR A 65 -5.23 2.26 -6.66
N ALA A 66 -3.89 2.26 -6.68
CA ALA A 66 -3.08 2.01 -5.50
C ALA A 66 -3.38 3.00 -4.37
N VAL A 67 -3.58 4.29 -4.67
CA VAL A 67 -3.93 5.31 -3.66
C VAL A 67 -5.16 4.91 -2.84
N TRP A 68 -6.20 4.39 -3.50
CA TRP A 68 -7.43 3.98 -2.81
C TRP A 68 -7.15 2.85 -1.82
N TRP A 69 -6.41 1.82 -2.23
CA TRP A 69 -6.07 0.69 -1.35
C TRP A 69 -5.14 1.09 -0.20
N ILE A 70 -4.17 1.98 -0.46
CA ILE A 70 -3.30 2.53 0.58
C ILE A 70 -4.13 3.26 1.64
N ARG A 71 -5.03 4.15 1.22
CA ARG A 71 -5.92 4.88 2.14
C ARG A 71 -6.85 3.95 2.90
N GLN A 72 -7.49 3.00 2.21
CA GLN A 72 -8.37 2.01 2.82
C GLN A 72 -7.64 1.24 3.92
N SER A 73 -6.42 0.76 3.63
CA SER A 73 -5.66 -0.05 4.58
C SER A 73 -5.20 0.76 5.80
N ILE A 74 -4.82 2.02 5.60
CA ILE A 74 -4.48 2.94 6.70
C ILE A 74 -5.70 3.20 7.59
N MET A 75 -6.84 3.53 7.00
CA MET A 75 -8.07 3.80 7.75
C MET A 75 -8.51 2.57 8.55
N GLN A 76 -8.48 1.39 7.93
CA GLN A 76 -8.80 0.14 8.62
C GLN A 76 -7.88 -0.11 9.82
N ALA A 77 -6.56 0.10 9.67
CA ALA A 77 -5.62 -0.07 10.78
C ALA A 77 -5.89 0.89 11.95
N ILE A 78 -6.34 2.12 11.65
CA ILE A 78 -6.73 3.10 12.67
C ILE A 78 -7.99 2.64 13.40
N GLU A 79 -8.98 2.12 12.68
CA GLU A 79 -10.23 1.62 13.25
C GLU A 79 -10.01 0.36 14.10
N GLU A 80 -9.13 -0.55 13.68
CA GLU A 80 -8.82 -1.80 14.42
C GLU A 80 -8.08 -1.57 15.74
N LYS A 81 -7.34 -0.45 15.88
CA LYS A 81 -6.61 -0.10 17.12
C LYS A 81 -7.47 0.66 18.13
N LYS A 82 -8.67 1.10 17.74
CA LYS A 82 -9.58 1.90 18.57
C LYS A 82 -10.43 1.03 19.49
#